data_AF-A0A820GVN8-F1
#
_entry.id   AF-A0A820GVN8-F1
#
_cell.length_a   1.000
_cell.length_b   1.000
_cell.length_c   1.000
_cell.angle_alpha   90.00
_cell.angle_beta   90.00
_cell.angle_gamma   90.00
#
_symmetry.space_group_name_H-M   'P 1'
#
loop_
_entity.id
_entity.type
_entity.pdbx_description
1 polymer ?
#
loop_
_entity_poly.entity_id
_entity_poly.type
_entity_poly.pdbx_seq_one_letter_code
_entity_poly.pdbx_strand_id
1 'polypeptide(L)' 'MALSLSSNNFEVNIHPVALFNIVHAYERRSEKFDTILGTLLGTRTADSIEVVDSFVVPHSAHSD' A
#
# COMPACT_ATOMS: atom_id res chain seq x y z
N MET A 1 8.52 -30.97 -4.39
CA MET A 1 8.67 -29.67 -5.05
C MET A 1 7.35 -29.36 -5.76
N ALA A 2 6.45 -28.68 -5.07
CA ALA A 2 5.25 -28.08 -5.64
C ALA A 2 5.04 -26.78 -4.88
N LEU A 3 5.40 -25.65 -5.49
CA LEU A 3 4.95 -24.35 -5.01
C LEU A 3 3.48 -24.26 -5.41
N SER A 4 2.58 -24.57 -4.47
CA SER A 4 1.15 -24.41 -4.71
C SER A 4 0.86 -22.92 -4.90
N LEU A 5 0.57 -22.52 -6.13
CA LEU A 5 -0.06 -21.24 -6.42
C LEU A 5 -1.54 -21.36 -6.03
N SER A 6 -1.82 -21.23 -4.73
CA SER A 6 -3.20 -21.07 -4.27
C SER A 6 -3.63 -19.64 -4.58
N SER A 7 -4.32 -19.47 -5.71
CA SER A 7 -5.11 -18.27 -6.00
C SER A 7 -6.30 -18.24 -5.03
N ASN A 8 -6.04 -17.85 -3.78
CA ASN A 8 -7.10 -17.54 -2.83
C ASN A 8 -7.75 -16.24 -3.26
N ASN A 9 -9.02 -16.32 -3.61
CA ASN A 9 -9.83 -15.19 -4.01
C ASN A 9 -10.23 -14.41 -2.76
N PHE A 10 -9.30 -13.63 -2.20
CA PHE A 10 -9.56 -12.79 -1.05
C PHE A 10 -10.30 -11.52 -1.49
N GLU A 11 -11.37 -11.19 -0.78
CA GLU A 11 -12.07 -9.92 -0.99
C GLU A 11 -11.29 -8.79 -0.33
N VAL A 12 -10.85 -7.79 -1.10
CA VAL A 12 -10.09 -6.65 -0.58
C VAL A 12 -10.99 -5.42 -0.55
N ASN A 13 -11.36 -5.01 0.66
CA ASN A 13 -12.15 -3.83 0.92
C ASN A 13 -11.24 -2.65 1.24
N ILE A 14 -11.18 -1.67 0.35
CA ILE A 14 -10.34 -0.48 0.52
C ILE A 14 -11.22 0.70 0.93
N HIS A 15 -10.94 1.29 2.08
CA HIS A 15 -11.60 2.52 2.48
C HIS A 15 -11.11 3.70 1.61
N PRO A 16 -12.00 4.60 1.13
CA PRO A 16 -11.60 5.74 0.31
C PRO A 16 -10.53 6.63 0.94
N VAL A 17 -10.48 6.69 2.27
CA VAL A 17 -9.46 7.44 3.02
C VAL A 17 -8.03 6.97 2.70
N ALA A 18 -7.81 5.66 2.52
CA ALA A 18 -6.50 5.12 2.18
C ALA A 18 -6.08 5.57 0.77
N LEU A 19 -7.02 5.57 -0.19
CA LEU A 19 -6.76 6.08 -1.54
C LEU A 19 -6.45 7.58 -1.52
N PHE A 20 -7.21 8.37 -0.77
CA PHE A 20 -6.94 9.80 -0.61
C PHE A 20 -5.60 10.05 0.05
N ASN A 21 -5.19 9.22 1.02
CA ASN A 21 -3.87 9.33 1.65
C ASN A 21 -2.74 9.06 0.64
N ILE A 22 -2.90 8.07 -0.25
CA ILE A 22 -1.94 7.81 -1.34
C ILE A 22 -1.86 9.00 -2.30
N VAL A 23 -3.00 9.55 -2.72
CA VAL A 23 -3.04 10.70 -3.64
C VAL A 23 -2.44 11.95 -2.98
N HIS A 24 -2.81 12.23 -1.73
CA HIS A 24 -2.29 13.36 -0.97
C HIS A 24 -0.78 13.26 -0.74
N ALA A 25 -0.29 12.05 -0.48
CA ALA A 25 1.14 11.75 -0.43
C ALA A 25 1.84 12.00 -1.77
N TYR A 26 1.19 11.61 -2.87
CA TYR A 26 1.71 11.81 -4.22
C TYR A 26 1.82 13.29 -4.61
N GLU A 27 0.79 14.08 -4.32
CA GLU A 27 0.80 15.53 -4.58
C GLU A 27 1.83 16.28 -3.75
N ARG A 28 2.07 15.84 -2.50
CA ARG A 28 3.05 16.47 -1.61
C ARG A 28 4.50 16.04 -1.85
N ARG A 29 4.76 15.23 -2.88
CA ARG A 29 6.11 14.80 -3.20
C ARG A 29 6.98 16.01 -3.54
N SER A 30 8.14 16.09 -2.90
CA SER A 30 9.20 16.98 -3.37
C SER A 30 9.65 16.47 -4.75
N GLU A 31 9.93 17.37 -5.70
CA GLU A 31 10.28 17.07 -7.12
C GLU A 31 11.44 16.07 -7.30
N LYS A 32 12.15 15.70 -6.23
CA LYS A 32 13.28 14.76 -6.23
C LYS A 32 12.90 13.28 -6.32
N PHE A 33 11.65 12.89 -6.09
CA PHE A 33 11.25 11.48 -6.06
C PHE A 33 10.23 11.15 -7.15
N ASP A 34 10.65 10.34 -8.12
CA ASP A 34 9.81 9.85 -9.22
C ASP A 34 8.84 8.75 -8.80
N THR A 35 9.06 8.12 -7.64
CA THR A 35 8.21 7.06 -7.10
C THR A 35 8.11 7.17 -5.59
N ILE A 36 6.94 6.86 -5.05
CA ILE A 36 6.65 6.91 -3.62
C ILE A 36 6.39 5.49 -3.14
N LEU A 37 7.05 5.12 -2.05
CA LEU A 37 6.82 3.86 -1.35
C LEU A 37 5.99 4.13 -0.11
N GLY A 38 5.00 3.28 0.11
CA GLY A 38 4.10 3.38 1.25
C GLY A 38 3.66 2.01 1.72
N THR A 39 3.06 1.99 2.90
CA THR A 39 2.54 0.80 3.56
C THR A 39 1.05 0.95 3.75
N LEU A 40 0.31 -0.12 3.47
CA LEU A 40 -1.12 -0.22 3.75
C LEU A 40 -1.34 -0.83 5.13
N LEU A 41 -2.28 -0.28 5.89
CA LEU A 41 -2.67 -0.79 7.20
C LEU A 41 -4.14 -1.19 7.20
N GLY A 42 -4.40 -2.24 7.94
CA GLY A 42 -5.75 -2.67 8.24
C GLY A 42 -5.77 -4.07 8.80
N THR A 43 -6.88 -4.75 8.59
CA THR A 43 -7.22 -6.01 9.25
C THR A 43 -7.43 -7.09 8.23
N ARG A 44 -6.82 -8.25 8.49
CA ARG A 44 -7.02 -9.46 7.67
C ARG A 44 -7.91 -10.44 8.42
N THR A 45 -9.00 -10.82 7.78
CA THR A 45 -9.88 -11.92 8.17
C THR A 45 -9.57 -13.17 7.32
N ALA A 46 -10.21 -14.30 7.61
CA ALA A 46 -10.00 -15.56 6.88
C ALA A 46 -10.21 -15.42 5.36
N ASP A 47 -11.23 -14.65 4.95
CA ASP A 47 -11.65 -14.55 3.54
C ASP A 47 -11.54 -13.13 2.96
N SER A 48 -11.27 -12.12 3.80
CA SER A 48 -11.25 -10.71 3.39
C SER A 48 -10.12 -9.90 4.03
N ILE A 49 -9.72 -8.84 3.36
CA ILE A 49 -8.72 -7.88 3.80
C ILE A 49 -9.37 -6.50 3.79
N GLU A 50 -9.47 -5.85 4.94
CA GLU A 50 -9.89 -4.47 5.06
C GLU A 50 -8.66 -3.56 5.16
N VAL A 51 -8.57 -2.58 4.27
CA VAL A 51 -7.52 -1.55 4.28
C VAL A 51 -8.14 -0.24 4.74
N VAL A 52 -7.77 0.19 5.95
CA VAL A 52 -8.33 1.37 6.61
C VAL A 52 -7.42 2.60 6.51
N ASP A 53 -6.12 2.40 6.32
CA ASP A 53 -5.16 3.51 6.26
C ASP A 53 -3.95 3.17 5.38
N SER A 54 -3.16 4.18 5.03
CA SER A 54 -1.90 4.05 4.32
C SER A 54 -0.94 5.17 4.71
N PHE A 55 0.33 4.84 4.98
CA PHE A 55 1.37 5.83 5.23
C PHE A 55 2.51 5.74 4.22
N VAL A 56 3.10 6.88 3.91
CA VAL A 56 4.33 6.96 3.11
C VAL A 56 5.50 6.58 3.99
N VAL A 57 6.37 5.70 3.48
CA VAL A 57 7.67 5.47 4.07
C VAL A 57 8.63 6.46 3.42
N PRO A 58 9.22 7.41 4.18
CA PRO A 58 10.22 8.31 3.63
C PRO A 58 11.46 7.50 3.28
N HIS A 59 11.53 7.04 2.03
CA HIS A 59 12.79 6.61 1.41
C HIS A 59 13.51 7.88 0.97
N SER A 60 14.43 8.37 1.80
CA SER A 60 15.61 9.00 1.24
C SER A 60 16.31 7.92 0.44
N ALA A 61 16.12 7.90 -0.87
CA ALA A 61 17.04 7.20 -1.75
C ALA A 61 18.43 7.66 -1.33
N HIS A 62 19.18 6.79 -0.64
CA HIS A 62 20.60 6.95 -0.55
C HIS A 62 21.05 6.77 -1.99
N SER A 63 21.26 7.90 -2.66
CA SER A 63 22.00 7.94 -3.91
C SER A 63 23.39 7.44 -3.56
N ASP A 64 23.64 6.16 -3.81
CA ASP A 64 25.00 5.66 -4.05
C ASP A 64 25.59 6.37 -5.29
#